data_AF-A0A257JLU2-F1
#
_entry.id   AF-A0A257JLU2-F1
#
_cell.length_a   1.000
_cell.length_b   1.000
_cell.length_c   1.000
_cell.angle_alpha   90.00
_cell.angle_beta   90.00
_cell.angle_gamma   90.00
#
_symmetry.space_group_name_H-M   'P 1'
#
loop_
_entity.id
_entity.type
_entity.pdbx_description
1 polymer ?
#
loop_
_entity_poly.entity_id
_entity_poly.type
_entity_poly.pdbx_seq_one_letter_code
_entity_poly.pdbx_strand_id
1 'polypeptide(L)'
;MLRGHQTKLILAALPLILTLVGCELASKPLKTSPAKSEYQSPTVVTSQSVQDLEQRYADLKPLNYSNISLAAELDQENRRLLAVLQNKATLTSQEEDLKYRLSTLMGKRGQQNFEELMKLKPTGRWFNSGELDRTGHRAAFIILQHGDISKVLDLVPEIKTAAENGLLTMQQYALFADRVAVVKGEPQEFGSQANCVNGEPTFPPVREPATVNQRRKAIGMSKTLEEYQLDIIDLKMCR
;
A
#
# COMPACT_ATOMS: atom_id res chain seq x y z
N MET A 1 -0.16 -44.08 -66.41
CA MET A 1 0.62 -43.13 -67.23
C MET A 1 0.05 -41.73 -67.02
N LEU A 2 0.89 -40.78 -66.56
CA LEU A 2 0.99 -39.33 -66.88
C LEU A 2 -0.32 -38.55 -67.13
N ARG A 3 -0.64 -37.36 -66.60
CA ARG A 3 -0.01 -36.17 -65.94
C ARG A 3 -1.21 -35.41 -65.29
N GLY A 4 -1.17 -34.66 -64.19
CA GLY A 4 -0.32 -33.50 -63.88
C GLY A 4 -1.00 -32.17 -64.26
N HIS A 5 -1.19 -31.27 -63.27
CA HIS A 5 -1.50 -29.81 -63.31
C HIS A 5 -2.88 -29.38 -62.77
N GLN A 6 -2.94 -28.83 -61.54
CA GLN A 6 -2.67 -27.43 -61.12
C GLN A 6 -3.90 -26.53 -61.30
N THR A 7 -4.67 -26.41 -60.21
CA THR A 7 -5.81 -25.51 -60.06
C THR A 7 -5.31 -24.07 -59.86
N LYS A 8 -5.43 -23.21 -60.87
CA LYS A 8 -5.26 -21.76 -60.73
C LYS A 8 -6.61 -21.15 -60.32
N LEU A 9 -6.67 -20.62 -59.09
CA LEU A 9 -7.73 -19.71 -58.65
C LEU A 9 -7.62 -18.41 -59.45
N ILE A 10 -8.73 -18.01 -60.06
CA ILE A 10 -8.87 -16.72 -60.76
C ILE A 10 -9.26 -15.66 -59.74
N LEU A 11 -8.45 -14.60 -59.72
CA LEU A 11 -8.64 -13.32 -59.05
C LEU A 11 -9.95 -12.66 -59.52
N ALA A 12 -10.85 -12.33 -58.59
CA ALA A 12 -11.89 -11.33 -58.79
C ALA A 12 -11.63 -10.18 -57.82
N ALA A 13 -11.19 -9.05 -58.35
CA ALA A 13 -11.03 -7.81 -57.63
C ALA A 13 -12.41 -7.25 -57.24
N LEU A 14 -12.61 -6.95 -55.96
CA LEU A 14 -13.71 -6.13 -55.47
C LEU A 14 -13.15 -4.82 -54.91
N PRO A 15 -13.76 -3.66 -55.23
CA PRO A 15 -13.19 -2.37 -54.94
C PRO A 15 -13.35 -1.96 -53.48
N LEU A 16 -12.31 -1.26 -53.03
CA LEU A 16 -12.21 -0.47 -51.82
C LEU A 16 -13.36 0.56 -51.78
N ILE A 17 -14.34 0.36 -50.90
CA ILE A 17 -15.30 1.41 -50.52
C ILE A 17 -14.90 1.89 -49.13
N LEU A 18 -14.08 2.95 -49.14
CA LEU A 18 -13.75 3.76 -47.97
C LEU A 18 -14.90 4.76 -47.76
N THR A 19 -15.95 4.36 -47.03
CA THR A 19 -16.93 5.32 -46.51
C THR A 19 -16.46 5.83 -45.17
N LEU A 20 -15.82 7.00 -45.20
CA LEU A 20 -15.73 7.93 -44.08
C LEU A 20 -17.15 8.39 -43.73
N VAL A 21 -17.69 7.92 -42.61
CA VAL A 21 -18.73 8.64 -41.87
C VAL A 21 -18.13 8.97 -40.51
N GLY A 22 -17.86 10.27 -40.34
CA GLY A 22 -17.45 10.84 -39.08
C GLY A 22 -18.52 10.61 -38.03
N CYS A 23 -18.13 9.94 -36.96
CA CYS A 23 -18.75 10.10 -35.66
C CYS A 23 -17.71 10.82 -34.81
N GLU A 24 -17.75 12.15 -34.81
CA GLU A 24 -17.10 12.97 -33.80
C GLU A 24 -17.75 12.64 -32.45
N LEU A 25 -17.23 11.64 -31.76
CA LEU A 25 -17.34 11.57 -30.32
C LEU A 25 -16.41 12.64 -29.77
N ALA A 26 -16.95 13.85 -29.65
CA ALA A 26 -16.38 14.91 -28.84
C ALA A 26 -16.07 14.31 -27.46
N SER A 27 -14.78 14.06 -27.20
CA SER A 27 -14.30 13.72 -25.87
C SER A 27 -14.64 14.91 -24.99
N LYS A 28 -15.68 14.78 -24.16
CA LYS A 28 -15.96 15.74 -23.10
C LYS A 28 -14.64 15.97 -22.35
N PRO A 29 -14.20 17.23 -22.17
CA PRO A 29 -13.02 17.49 -21.38
C PRO A 29 -13.26 16.87 -20.00
N LEU A 30 -12.32 16.02 -19.57
CA LEU A 30 -12.28 15.49 -18.22
C LEU A 30 -12.43 16.70 -17.29
N LYS A 31 -13.56 16.82 -16.59
CA LYS A 31 -13.70 17.80 -15.54
C LYS A 31 -12.54 17.53 -14.59
N THR A 32 -11.60 18.46 -14.54
CA THR A 32 -10.49 18.44 -13.60
C THR A 32 -11.09 18.22 -12.23
N SER A 33 -10.78 17.07 -11.64
CA SER A 33 -11.13 16.76 -10.26
C SER A 33 -10.66 17.94 -9.39
N PRO A 34 -11.48 18.43 -8.45
CA PRO A 34 -11.04 19.53 -7.60
C PRO A 34 -9.76 19.10 -6.88
N ALA A 35 -8.88 20.09 -6.72
CA ALA A 35 -7.57 19.98 -6.10
C ALA A 35 -7.61 19.04 -4.89
N LYS A 36 -6.56 18.23 -4.75
CA LYS A 36 -6.26 17.48 -3.53
C LYS A 36 -6.58 18.39 -2.34
N SER A 37 -7.53 17.97 -1.52
CA SER A 37 -7.69 18.54 -0.19
C SER A 37 -6.33 18.40 0.49
N GLU A 38 -5.62 19.51 0.61
CA GLU A 38 -4.52 19.66 1.55
C GLU A 38 -5.14 19.53 2.93
N TYR A 39 -5.24 18.28 3.41
CA TYR A 39 -5.43 18.02 4.82
C TYR A 39 -4.17 18.52 5.51
N GLN A 40 -4.20 19.78 5.96
CA GLN A 40 -3.13 20.37 6.74
C GLN A 40 -3.07 19.62 8.08
N SER A 41 -2.04 18.80 8.22
CA SER A 41 -1.72 18.11 9.48
C SER A 41 -1.75 19.10 10.63
N PRO A 42 -2.45 18.80 11.75
CA PRO A 42 -2.24 19.51 13.00
C PRO A 42 -0.75 19.45 13.34
N THR A 43 -0.08 20.60 13.30
CA THR A 43 1.34 20.76 13.62
C THR A 43 1.61 20.62 15.13
N VAL A 44 0.55 20.61 15.95
CA VAL A 44 0.62 20.56 17.41
C VAL A 44 -0.19 19.36 17.91
N VAL A 45 0.47 18.49 18.69
CA VAL A 45 -0.19 17.42 19.44
C VAL A 45 -0.62 17.98 20.79
N THR A 46 -1.91 17.90 21.09
CA THR A 46 -2.51 18.41 22.34
C THR A 46 -3.17 17.28 23.12
N SER A 47 -3.38 17.48 24.42
CA SER A 47 -4.16 16.54 25.24
C SER A 47 -5.55 16.28 24.67
N GLN A 48 -6.21 17.30 24.10
CA GLN A 48 -7.51 17.15 23.45
C GLN A 48 -7.42 16.24 22.23
N SER A 49 -6.46 16.46 21.33
CA SER A 49 -6.31 15.63 20.12
C SER A 49 -6.07 14.15 20.42
N VAL A 50 -5.34 13.85 21.51
CA VAL A 50 -5.10 12.47 21.95
C VAL A 50 -6.34 11.88 22.62
N GLN A 51 -7.06 12.66 23.44
CA GLN A 51 -8.34 12.24 24.03
C GLN A 51 -9.40 11.95 22.96
N ASP A 52 -9.51 12.79 21.93
CA ASP A 52 -10.44 12.58 20.82
C ASP A 52 -10.12 11.28 20.07
N LEU A 53 -8.83 11.02 19.80
CA LEU A 53 -8.40 9.79 19.16
C LEU A 53 -8.71 8.55 20.03
N GLU A 54 -8.43 8.62 21.33
CA GLU A 54 -8.76 7.55 22.29
C GLU A 54 -10.26 7.27 22.32
N GLN A 55 -11.10 8.30 22.35
CA GLN A 55 -12.55 8.16 22.34
C GLN A 55 -13.03 7.53 21.02
N ARG A 56 -12.51 7.97 19.87
CA ARG A 56 -12.83 7.37 18.57
C ARG A 56 -12.46 5.89 18.50
N TYR A 57 -11.38 5.48 19.14
CA TYR A 57 -11.04 4.05 19.28
C TYR A 57 -11.95 3.32 20.27
N ALA A 58 -12.40 3.97 21.34
CA ALA A 58 -13.35 3.38 22.28
C ALA A 58 -14.72 3.13 21.62
N ASP A 59 -15.13 4.02 20.72
CA ASP A 59 -16.38 3.91 19.95
C ASP A 59 -16.28 2.94 18.76
N LEU A 60 -15.06 2.54 18.37
CA LEU A 60 -14.82 1.60 17.29
C LEU A 60 -15.27 0.19 17.70
N LYS A 61 -16.40 -0.23 17.12
CA LYS A 61 -16.91 -1.61 17.19
C LYS A 61 -15.91 -2.62 16.61
N PRO A 62 -16.00 -3.92 16.97
CA PRO A 62 -15.19 -4.96 16.34
C PRO A 62 -15.21 -4.88 14.81
N LEU A 63 -14.07 -5.12 14.20
CA LEU A 63 -13.84 -4.92 12.78
C LEU A 63 -14.83 -5.73 11.93
N ASN A 64 -15.38 -5.06 10.91
CA ASN A 64 -16.25 -5.63 9.89
C ASN A 64 -16.07 -4.84 8.58
N TYR A 65 -16.72 -5.25 7.50
CA TYR A 65 -16.56 -4.61 6.19
C TYR A 65 -16.95 -3.13 6.17
N SER A 66 -17.88 -2.69 7.04
CA SER A 66 -18.36 -1.30 7.06
C SER A 66 -17.46 -0.32 7.82
N ASN A 67 -16.60 -0.81 8.74
CA ASN A 67 -15.77 0.06 9.59
C ASN A 67 -14.25 -0.14 9.41
N ILE A 68 -13.82 -1.03 8.50
CA ILE A 68 -12.39 -1.29 8.27
C ILE A 68 -11.61 -0.05 7.84
N SER A 69 -12.21 0.82 7.03
CA SER A 69 -11.60 2.08 6.61
C SER A 69 -11.40 3.05 7.77
N LEU A 70 -12.37 3.13 8.70
CA LEU A 70 -12.24 3.91 9.92
C LEU A 70 -11.11 3.37 10.81
N ALA A 71 -11.02 2.05 10.99
CA ALA A 71 -9.95 1.45 11.78
C ALA A 71 -8.55 1.79 11.24
N ALA A 72 -8.36 1.73 9.92
CA ALA A 72 -7.10 2.11 9.28
C ALA A 72 -6.83 3.63 9.34
N GLU A 73 -7.87 4.46 9.23
CA GLU A 73 -7.76 5.92 9.43
C GLU A 73 -7.24 6.25 10.83
N LEU A 74 -7.82 5.64 11.87
CA LEU A 74 -7.40 5.86 13.25
C LEU A 74 -5.96 5.35 13.50
N ASP A 75 -5.55 4.25 12.86
CA ASP A 75 -4.15 3.76 12.95
C ASP A 75 -3.18 4.77 12.34
N GLN A 76 -3.49 5.26 11.14
CA GLN A 76 -2.67 6.27 10.47
C GLN A 76 -2.63 7.60 11.23
N GLU A 77 -3.75 8.04 11.80
CA GLU A 77 -3.81 9.27 12.59
C GLU A 77 -2.98 9.15 13.88
N ASN A 78 -3.08 8.01 14.58
CA ASN A 78 -2.25 7.74 15.75
C ASN A 78 -0.75 7.82 15.41
N ARG A 79 -0.32 7.12 14.35
CA ARG A 79 1.06 7.15 13.87
C ARG A 79 1.52 8.55 13.48
N ARG A 80 0.65 9.35 12.86
CA ARG A 80 0.95 10.74 12.49
C ARG A 80 1.19 11.60 13.73
N LEU A 81 0.30 11.54 14.73
CA LEU A 81 0.48 12.27 15.99
C LEU A 81 1.74 11.81 16.73
N LEU A 82 1.98 10.50 16.78
CA LEU A 82 3.16 9.93 17.41
C LEU A 82 4.45 10.41 16.71
N ALA A 83 4.47 10.43 15.38
CA ALA A 83 5.60 10.90 14.59
C ALA A 83 5.93 12.38 14.86
N VAL A 84 4.93 13.24 15.06
CA VAL A 84 5.17 14.65 15.43
C VAL A 84 5.95 14.76 16.74
N LEU A 85 5.64 13.91 17.74
CA LEU A 85 6.35 13.88 19.01
C LEU A 85 7.71 13.16 18.93
N GLN A 86 7.83 12.10 18.10
CA GLN A 86 9.11 11.42 17.90
C GLN A 86 10.14 12.32 17.22
N ASN A 87 9.70 13.16 16.28
CA ASN A 87 10.59 14.04 15.52
C ASN A 87 11.00 15.33 16.26
N LYS A 88 10.50 15.54 17.49
CA LYS A 88 10.90 16.68 18.31
C LYS A 88 12.24 16.43 18.99
N ALA A 89 13.11 17.44 18.97
CA ALA A 89 14.43 17.37 19.59
C ALA A 89 14.37 17.26 21.12
N THR A 90 13.40 17.93 21.74
CA THR A 90 13.11 17.86 23.18
C THR A 90 11.60 17.82 23.39
N LEU A 91 11.17 17.09 24.42
CA LEU A 91 9.77 16.99 24.83
C LEU A 91 9.61 17.63 26.21
N THR A 92 8.49 18.31 26.41
CA THR A 92 8.01 18.63 27.75
C THR A 92 7.48 17.37 28.43
N SER A 93 7.39 17.37 29.77
CA SER A 93 6.80 16.22 30.50
C SER A 93 5.37 15.89 30.05
N GLN A 94 4.59 16.90 29.64
CA GLN A 94 3.26 16.66 29.07
C GLN A 94 3.34 15.94 27.72
N GLU A 95 4.27 16.32 26.85
CA GLU A 95 4.43 15.66 25.55
C GLU A 95 5.01 14.25 25.67
N GLU A 96 5.84 13.99 26.68
CA GLU A 96 6.28 12.63 27.03
C GLU A 96 5.10 11.74 27.41
N ASP A 97 4.17 12.25 28.23
CA ASP A 97 2.91 11.55 28.56
C ASP A 97 2.07 11.27 27.30
N LEU A 98 1.87 12.28 26.44
CA LEU A 98 1.11 12.10 25.19
C LEU A 98 1.78 11.10 24.25
N LYS A 99 3.11 11.13 24.12
CA LYS A 99 3.88 10.16 23.33
C LYS A 99 3.71 8.74 23.86
N TYR A 100 3.75 8.57 25.19
CA TYR A 100 3.52 7.28 25.84
C TYR A 100 2.11 6.75 25.58
N ARG A 101 1.08 7.60 25.73
CA ARG A 101 -0.32 7.25 25.46
C ARG A 101 -0.55 6.84 24.01
N LEU A 102 -0.06 7.63 23.05
CA LEU A 102 -0.14 7.32 21.62
C LEU A 102 0.56 6.00 21.28
N SER A 103 1.77 5.77 21.81
CA SER A 103 2.52 4.53 21.61
C SER A 103 1.77 3.31 22.15
N THR A 104 1.21 3.43 23.36
CA THR A 104 0.41 2.37 23.99
C THR A 104 -0.87 2.09 23.21
N LEU A 105 -1.56 3.14 22.79
CA LEU A 105 -2.78 3.05 21.98
C LEU A 105 -2.50 2.40 20.62
N MET A 106 -1.39 2.78 19.96
CA MET A 106 -0.97 2.24 18.66
C MET A 106 -0.69 0.74 18.78
N GLY A 107 0.07 0.31 19.79
CA GLY A 107 0.37 -1.10 20.01
C GLY A 107 -0.90 -1.92 20.31
N LYS A 108 -1.71 -1.47 21.27
CA LYS A 108 -2.93 -2.20 21.68
C LYS A 108 -3.95 -2.28 20.54
N ARG A 109 -4.28 -1.14 19.92
CA ARG A 109 -5.29 -1.10 18.84
C ARG A 109 -4.78 -1.72 17.56
N GLY A 110 -3.50 -1.56 17.23
CA GLY A 110 -2.88 -2.24 16.08
C GLY A 110 -3.00 -3.75 16.18
N GLN A 111 -2.64 -4.32 17.35
CA GLN A 111 -2.78 -5.76 17.58
C GLN A 111 -4.25 -6.23 17.50
N GLN A 112 -5.17 -5.50 18.14
CA GLN A 112 -6.60 -5.84 18.11
C GLN A 112 -7.16 -5.80 16.68
N ASN A 113 -6.91 -4.70 15.95
CA ASN A 113 -7.38 -4.55 14.57
C ASN A 113 -6.80 -5.66 13.67
N PHE A 114 -5.54 -6.03 13.86
CA PHE A 114 -4.91 -7.13 13.13
C PHE A 114 -5.57 -8.47 13.41
N GLU A 115 -5.81 -8.82 14.67
CA GLU A 115 -6.47 -10.08 15.03
C GLU A 115 -7.90 -10.15 14.51
N GLU A 116 -8.64 -9.04 14.55
CA GLU A 116 -9.98 -8.94 13.99
C GLU A 116 -9.96 -9.03 12.46
N LEU A 117 -9.00 -8.41 11.78
CA LEU A 117 -8.80 -8.56 10.34
C LEU A 117 -8.55 -10.02 9.96
N MET A 118 -7.68 -10.71 10.70
CA MET A 118 -7.35 -12.12 10.42
C MET A 118 -8.55 -13.04 10.61
N LYS A 119 -9.49 -12.70 11.52
CA LYS A 119 -10.77 -13.41 11.67
C LYS A 119 -11.79 -13.06 10.58
N LEU A 120 -11.80 -11.81 10.14
CA LEU A 120 -12.73 -11.28 9.14
C LEU A 120 -12.36 -11.71 7.71
N LYS A 121 -11.07 -11.91 7.45
CA LYS A 121 -10.54 -12.29 6.14
C LYS A 121 -11.01 -13.69 5.74
N PRO A 122 -11.48 -13.88 4.48
CA PRO A 122 -11.75 -15.20 3.95
C PRO A 122 -10.52 -16.12 3.96
N THR A 123 -10.71 -17.40 4.29
CA THR A 123 -9.64 -18.39 4.27
C THR A 123 -9.15 -18.66 2.84
N GLY A 124 -7.83 -18.69 2.64
CA GLY A 124 -7.19 -19.07 1.37
C GLY A 124 -7.30 -18.04 0.24
N ARG A 125 -7.83 -16.84 0.49
CA ARG A 125 -7.87 -15.75 -0.49
C ARG A 125 -7.92 -14.37 0.17
N TRP A 126 -7.58 -13.34 -0.62
CA TRP A 126 -7.90 -11.97 -0.27
C TRP A 126 -9.41 -11.67 -0.41
N PHE A 127 -9.84 -10.55 0.18
CA PHE A 127 -11.18 -10.00 -0.05
C PHE A 127 -11.44 -9.78 -1.54
N ASN A 128 -12.68 -9.93 -1.99
CA ASN A 128 -13.11 -9.59 -3.34
C ASN A 128 -13.81 -8.20 -3.40
N SER A 129 -14.12 -7.73 -4.60
CA SER A 129 -14.72 -6.41 -4.85
C SER A 129 -16.17 -6.25 -4.34
N GLY A 130 -16.86 -7.34 -4.01
CA GLY A 130 -18.17 -7.32 -3.36
C GLY A 130 -18.09 -7.22 -1.83
N GLU A 131 -16.94 -7.57 -1.25
CA GLU A 131 -16.69 -7.51 0.20
C GLU A 131 -16.09 -6.16 0.61
N LEU A 132 -15.16 -5.63 -0.19
CA LEU A 132 -14.50 -4.35 0.06
C LEU A 132 -14.46 -3.50 -1.21
N ASP A 133 -14.64 -2.20 -1.04
CA ASP A 133 -14.33 -1.23 -2.08
C ASP A 133 -12.81 -0.94 -2.13
N ARG A 134 -12.40 -0.03 -3.02
CA ARG A 134 -10.99 0.37 -3.17
C ARG A 134 -10.39 0.90 -1.86
N THR A 135 -11.15 1.64 -1.07
CA THR A 135 -10.70 2.20 0.21
C THR A 135 -10.60 1.11 1.27
N GLY A 136 -11.54 0.17 1.28
CA GLY A 136 -11.56 -1.01 2.13
C GLY A 136 -10.36 -1.91 1.89
N HIS A 137 -10.02 -2.21 0.64
CA HIS A 137 -8.82 -3.00 0.32
C HIS A 137 -7.53 -2.33 0.80
N ARG A 138 -7.41 -1.00 0.59
CA ARG A 138 -6.28 -0.22 1.11
C ARG A 138 -6.22 -0.30 2.64
N ALA A 139 -7.37 -0.15 3.31
CA ALA A 139 -7.46 -0.19 4.76
C ALA A 139 -7.08 -1.56 5.35
N ALA A 140 -7.60 -2.64 4.75
CA ALA A 140 -7.23 -4.01 5.11
C ALA A 140 -5.73 -4.24 4.98
N PHE A 141 -5.13 -3.75 3.88
CA PHE A 141 -3.70 -3.85 3.69
C PHE A 141 -2.90 -3.07 4.74
N ILE A 142 -3.30 -1.85 5.10
CA ILE A 142 -2.62 -1.06 6.15
C ILE A 142 -2.61 -1.83 7.48
N ILE A 143 -3.75 -2.38 7.88
CA ILE A 143 -3.88 -3.16 9.12
C ILE A 143 -2.98 -4.42 9.04
N LEU A 144 -2.96 -5.13 7.92
CA LEU A 144 -2.08 -6.28 7.70
C LEU A 144 -0.59 -5.90 7.77
N GLN A 145 -0.20 -4.82 7.10
CA GLN A 145 1.17 -4.32 6.99
C GLN A 145 1.75 -3.93 8.36
N HIS A 146 0.90 -3.46 9.28
CA HIS A 146 1.26 -3.08 10.64
C HIS A 146 1.05 -4.17 11.69
N GLY A 147 0.40 -5.27 11.32
CA GLY A 147 0.14 -6.41 12.20
C GLY A 147 1.35 -7.31 12.44
N ASP A 148 1.16 -8.39 13.19
CA ASP A 148 2.22 -9.35 13.51
C ASP A 148 2.68 -10.15 12.28
N ILE A 149 3.90 -9.89 11.82
CA ILE A 149 4.47 -10.52 10.62
C ILE A 149 4.59 -12.04 10.76
N SER A 150 4.77 -12.56 11.97
CA SER A 150 4.95 -14.00 12.20
C SER A 150 3.72 -14.82 11.82
N LYS A 151 2.54 -14.19 11.78
CA LYS A 151 1.26 -14.84 11.47
C LYS A 151 0.84 -14.73 10.01
N VAL A 152 1.64 -14.09 9.15
CA VAL A 152 1.24 -13.78 7.76
C VAL A 152 2.33 -14.10 6.73
N LEU A 153 3.37 -14.85 7.11
CA LEU A 153 4.50 -15.19 6.23
C LEU A 153 4.10 -16.00 4.99
N ASP A 154 2.95 -16.67 5.04
CA ASP A 154 2.38 -17.51 3.99
C ASP A 154 1.41 -16.76 3.07
N LEU A 155 1.01 -15.53 3.40
CA LEU A 155 0.04 -14.77 2.61
C LEU A 155 0.60 -14.13 1.34
N VAL A 156 1.92 -14.24 1.07
CA VAL A 156 2.55 -13.61 -0.11
C VAL A 156 1.85 -13.98 -1.43
N PRO A 157 1.50 -15.26 -1.71
CA PRO A 157 0.78 -15.63 -2.93
C PRO A 157 -0.61 -15.02 -3.02
N GLU A 158 -1.33 -14.90 -1.89
CA GLU A 158 -2.67 -14.30 -1.86
C GLU A 158 -2.60 -12.79 -2.14
N ILE A 159 -1.65 -12.10 -1.51
CA ILE A 159 -1.44 -10.65 -1.71
C ILE A 159 -0.97 -10.37 -3.15
N LYS A 160 -0.11 -11.23 -3.72
CA LYS A 160 0.29 -11.15 -5.12
C LYS A 160 -0.92 -11.26 -6.05
N THR A 161 -1.75 -12.29 -5.84
CA THR A 161 -2.97 -12.52 -6.63
C THR A 161 -3.94 -11.34 -6.52
N ALA A 162 -4.10 -10.77 -5.33
CA ALA A 162 -4.94 -9.58 -5.13
C ALA A 162 -4.40 -8.35 -5.87
N ALA A 163 -3.08 -8.17 -5.91
CA ALA A 163 -2.44 -7.08 -6.63
C ALA A 163 -2.54 -7.25 -8.16
N GLU A 164 -2.34 -8.46 -8.66
CA GLU A 164 -2.50 -8.80 -10.09
C GLU A 164 -3.93 -8.59 -10.59
N ASN A 165 -4.92 -8.81 -9.71
CA ASN A 165 -6.33 -8.53 -10.00
C ASN A 165 -6.75 -7.08 -9.74
N GLY A 166 -5.81 -6.19 -9.37
CA GLY A 166 -6.09 -4.77 -9.14
C GLY A 166 -6.86 -4.43 -7.86
N LEU A 167 -7.05 -5.40 -6.95
CA LEU A 167 -7.66 -5.19 -5.63
C LEU A 167 -6.68 -4.51 -4.68
N LEU A 168 -5.39 -4.83 -4.84
CA LEU A 168 -4.26 -4.11 -4.23
C LEU A 168 -3.38 -3.52 -5.32
N THR A 169 -2.51 -2.58 -4.96
CA THR A 169 -1.47 -2.11 -5.88
C THR A 169 -0.28 -3.06 -5.85
N MET A 170 0.47 -3.11 -6.96
CA MET A 170 1.74 -3.86 -6.98
C MET A 170 2.77 -3.29 -5.99
N GLN A 171 2.68 -2.00 -5.65
CA GLN A 171 3.47 -1.42 -4.57
C GLN A 171 3.11 -1.99 -3.19
N GLN A 172 1.83 -2.21 -2.90
CA GLN A 172 1.41 -2.87 -1.66
C GLN A 172 1.93 -4.31 -1.60
N TYR A 173 1.84 -5.05 -2.71
CA TYR A 173 2.47 -6.36 -2.79
C TYR A 173 3.98 -6.31 -2.52
N ALA A 174 4.71 -5.38 -3.14
CA ALA A 174 6.15 -5.23 -2.95
C ALA A 174 6.54 -4.95 -1.49
N LEU A 175 5.81 -4.05 -0.81
CA LEU A 175 6.01 -3.77 0.61
C LEU A 175 5.85 -5.03 1.47
N PHE A 176 4.80 -5.81 1.21
CA PHE A 176 4.53 -7.02 1.98
C PHE A 176 5.53 -8.13 1.67
N ALA A 177 5.84 -8.35 0.39
CA ALA A 177 6.78 -9.37 -0.05
C ALA A 177 8.19 -9.14 0.50
N ASP A 178 8.70 -7.90 0.42
CA ASP A 178 10.02 -7.58 0.98
C ASP A 178 10.02 -7.68 2.51
N ARG A 179 8.92 -7.31 3.20
CA ARG A 179 8.79 -7.52 4.65
C ARG A 179 8.92 -9.00 5.02
N VAL A 180 8.26 -9.89 4.27
CA VAL A 180 8.38 -11.34 4.47
C VAL A 180 9.80 -11.82 4.17
N ALA A 181 10.41 -11.34 3.09
CA ALA A 181 11.79 -11.70 2.72
C ALA A 181 12.79 -11.34 3.82
N VAL A 182 12.72 -10.11 4.34
CA VAL A 182 13.60 -9.66 5.44
C VAL A 182 13.45 -10.54 6.68
N VAL A 183 12.22 -10.89 7.08
CA VAL A 183 11.99 -11.78 8.23
C VAL A 183 12.54 -13.19 7.99
N LYS A 184 12.53 -13.67 6.75
CA LYS A 184 13.12 -14.97 6.37
C LYS A 184 14.63 -14.92 6.17
N GLY A 185 15.27 -13.75 6.27
CA GLY A 185 16.70 -13.58 5.95
C GLY A 185 17.00 -13.67 4.46
N GLU A 186 15.99 -13.48 3.61
CA GLU A 186 16.10 -13.51 2.15
C GLU A 186 16.34 -12.10 1.60
N PRO A 187 17.02 -11.97 0.43
CA PRO A 187 17.17 -10.69 -0.22
C PRO A 187 15.82 -10.14 -0.69
N GLN A 188 15.61 -8.85 -0.47
CA GLN A 188 14.43 -8.11 -0.92
C GLN A 188 14.35 -8.06 -2.45
N GLU A 189 13.14 -8.09 -3.00
CA GLU A 189 12.92 -7.98 -4.45
C GLU A 189 12.92 -6.52 -4.91
N PHE A 190 12.37 -5.61 -4.09
CA PHE A 190 12.20 -4.20 -4.44
C PHE A 190 12.96 -3.23 -3.52
N GLY A 191 13.58 -3.75 -2.45
CA GLY A 191 14.34 -2.95 -1.48
C GLY A 191 13.46 -1.96 -0.72
N SER A 192 12.25 -2.37 -0.37
CA SER A 192 11.24 -1.50 0.25
C SER A 192 11.26 -1.52 1.78
N GLN A 193 12.11 -2.31 2.42
CA GLN A 193 12.27 -2.38 3.87
C GLN A 193 13.61 -1.83 4.32
N ALA A 194 13.60 -1.27 5.53
CA ALA A 194 14.78 -0.91 6.29
C ALA A 194 14.57 -1.34 7.76
N ASN A 195 15.66 -1.62 8.45
CA ASN A 195 15.66 -1.91 9.88
C ASN A 195 16.30 -0.75 10.63
N CYS A 196 15.85 -0.46 11.84
CA CYS A 196 16.52 0.49 12.72
C CYS A 196 17.40 -0.25 13.71
N VAL A 197 18.72 -0.01 13.67
CA VAL A 197 19.70 -0.60 14.57
C VAL A 197 20.44 0.54 15.26
N ASN A 198 20.36 0.60 16.59
CA ASN A 198 20.99 1.65 17.39
C ASN A 198 20.62 3.09 16.96
N GLY A 199 19.36 3.30 16.57
CA GLY A 199 18.89 4.61 16.12
C GLY A 199 19.20 4.95 14.65
N GLU A 200 19.94 4.10 13.95
CA GLU A 200 20.36 4.34 12.57
C GLU A 200 19.70 3.33 11.62
N PRO A 201 19.34 3.75 10.39
CA PRO A 201 18.77 2.86 9.41
C PRO A 201 19.83 1.90 8.86
N THR A 202 19.43 0.65 8.66
CA THR A 202 20.18 -0.39 7.99
C THR A 202 19.30 -0.97 6.88
N PHE A 203 19.91 -1.25 5.73
CA PHE A 203 19.18 -1.71 4.54
C PHE A 203 19.54 -3.17 4.26
N PRO A 204 18.61 -4.12 4.48
CA PRO A 204 18.83 -5.52 4.16
C PRO A 204 19.14 -5.73 2.66
N PRO A 205 19.85 -6.80 2.29
CA PRO A 205 20.24 -7.06 0.91
C PRO A 205 19.07 -7.02 -0.06
N VAL A 206 19.35 -6.57 -1.29
CA VAL A 206 18.40 -6.54 -2.41
C VAL A 206 18.88 -7.50 -3.48
N ARG A 207 17.98 -8.33 -4.01
CA ARG A 207 18.26 -9.25 -5.11
C ARG A 207 18.61 -8.45 -6.36
N GLU A 208 19.68 -8.79 -7.06
CA GLU A 208 20.09 -8.16 -8.32
C GLU A 208 19.97 -6.61 -8.28
N PRO A 209 20.75 -5.93 -7.41
CA PRO A 209 20.56 -4.51 -7.13
C PRO A 209 20.75 -3.64 -8.38
N ALA A 210 21.56 -4.07 -9.35
CA ALA A 210 21.75 -3.38 -10.63
C ALA A 210 20.45 -3.21 -11.45
N THR A 211 19.45 -4.05 -11.22
CA THR A 211 18.17 -4.01 -11.95
C THR A 211 16.96 -3.66 -11.07
N VAL A 212 17.17 -3.37 -9.77
CA VAL A 212 16.06 -3.09 -8.83
C VAL A 212 15.18 -1.93 -9.28
N ASN A 213 15.78 -0.85 -9.79
CA ASN A 213 15.04 0.34 -10.19
C ASN A 213 14.16 0.09 -11.43
N GLN A 214 14.54 -0.87 -12.29
CA GLN A 214 13.68 -1.31 -13.40
C GLN A 214 12.44 -2.03 -12.86
N ARG A 215 12.61 -2.91 -11.88
CA ARG A 215 11.48 -3.61 -11.22
C ARG A 215 10.56 -2.64 -10.48
N ARG A 216 11.14 -1.72 -9.69
CA ARG A 216 10.40 -0.66 -8.98
C ARG A 216 9.55 0.17 -9.94
N LYS A 217 10.15 0.64 -11.05
CA LYS A 217 9.44 1.40 -12.08
C LYS A 217 8.31 0.59 -12.72
N ALA A 218 8.55 -0.69 -13.03
CA ALA A 218 7.56 -1.57 -13.66
C ALA A 218 6.29 -1.76 -12.81
N ILE A 219 6.41 -1.69 -11.49
CA ILE A 219 5.27 -1.81 -10.55
C ILE A 219 4.70 -0.46 -10.10
N GLY A 220 5.16 0.65 -10.68
CA GLY A 220 4.67 2.00 -10.38
C GLY A 220 5.22 2.64 -9.10
N MET A 221 6.34 2.16 -8.56
CA MET A 221 7.04 2.89 -7.49
C MET A 221 7.69 4.15 -8.07
N SER A 222 7.41 5.29 -7.46
CA SER A 222 7.86 6.59 -7.95
C SER A 222 9.32 6.92 -7.67
N LYS A 223 9.91 6.31 -6.63
CA LYS A 223 11.28 6.57 -6.19
C LYS A 223 12.21 5.42 -6.56
N THR A 224 13.46 5.74 -6.90
CA THR A 224 14.53 4.73 -6.96
C THR A 224 14.80 4.15 -5.57
N LEU A 225 15.58 3.06 -5.51
CA LEU A 225 16.05 2.51 -4.24
C LEU A 225 16.86 3.55 -3.47
N GLU A 226 17.75 4.26 -4.16
CA GLU A 226 18.66 5.25 -3.58
C GLU A 226 17.88 6.45 -3.02
N GLU A 227 16.91 6.98 -3.77
CA GLU A 227 16.04 8.07 -3.30
C GLU A 227 15.25 7.64 -2.04
N TYR A 228 14.73 6.41 -2.02
CA TYR A 228 14.04 5.87 -0.85
C TYR A 228 14.95 5.73 0.37
N GLN A 229 16.17 5.23 0.18
CA GLN A 229 17.15 5.10 1.26
C GLN A 229 17.58 6.47 1.80
N LEU A 230 17.75 7.46 0.92
CA LEU A 230 18.03 8.84 1.32
C LEU A 230 16.90 9.43 2.14
N ASP A 231 15.63 9.24 1.74
CA ASP A 231 14.49 9.72 2.55
C ASP A 231 14.54 9.16 3.97
N ILE A 232 14.83 7.86 4.13
CA ILE A 232 14.87 7.21 5.45
C ILE A 232 15.94 7.85 6.33
N ILE A 233 17.10 8.14 5.76
CA ILE A 233 18.22 8.78 6.45
C ILE A 233 17.88 10.23 6.83
N ASP A 234 17.38 11.01 5.86
CA ASP A 234 17.12 12.45 6.02
C ASP A 234 15.94 12.74 6.93
N LEU A 235 14.89 11.93 6.85
CA LEU A 235 13.72 12.02 7.73
C LEU A 235 13.99 11.45 9.12
N LYS A 236 15.21 10.95 9.38
CA LYS A 236 15.63 10.38 10.65
C LYS A 236 14.64 9.33 11.17
N MET A 237 14.11 8.48 10.28
CA MET A 237 13.02 7.54 10.60
C MET A 237 13.37 6.53 11.72
N CYS A 238 14.65 6.38 12.04
CA CYS A 238 15.14 5.49 13.08
C CYS A 238 15.54 6.18 14.39
N ARG A 239 15.51 7.51 14.47
CA ARG A 239 15.91 8.29 15.66
C ARG A 239 14.73 8.76 16.48
#